data_AF-A0A529KSY5-F1
#
_entry.id   AF-A0A529KSY5-F1
#
_cell.length_a   1.000
_cell.length_b   1.000
_cell.length_c   1.000
_cell.angle_alpha   90.00
_cell.angle_beta   90.00
_cell.angle_gamma   90.00
#
_symmetry.space_group_name_H-M   'P 1'
#
loop_
_entity.id
_entity.type
_entity.pdbx_description
1 polymer ?
#
loop_
_entity_poly.entity_id
_entity_poly.type
_entity_poly.pdbx_seq_one_letter_code
_entity_poly.pdbx_strand_id
1 'polypeptide(L)' 'SKLFVSESLVRTTLDVVQVFGGYGFLSEFEVERAVRDAIGSKLYSGTSEIQRNIIAGWLGL' A
#
# COMPACT_ATOMS: atom_id res chain seq x y z
N SER A 1 0.11 -13.58 3.25
CA SER A 1 -0.10 -12.31 3.98
C SER A 1 0.31 -11.09 3.16
N LYS A 2 1.38 -11.14 2.34
CA LYS A 2 1.94 -9.98 1.61
C LYS A 2 0.90 -9.11 0.90
N LEU A 3 0.05 -9.69 0.04
CA LEU A 3 -0.97 -8.95 -0.72
C LEU A 3 -1.87 -8.10 0.20
N PHE A 4 -2.42 -8.72 1.24
CA PHE A 4 -3.30 -8.03 2.19
C PHE A 4 -2.57 -6.89 2.91
N VAL A 5 -1.34 -7.11 3.36
CA VAL A 5 -0.56 -6.09 4.08
C VAL A 5 -0.19 -4.93 3.17
N SER A 6 0.28 -5.18 1.94
CA SER A 6 0.65 -4.11 0.99
C SER A 6 -0.55 -3.27 0.54
N GLU A 7 -1.71 -3.90 0.31
CA GLU A 7 -2.95 -3.19 -0.02
C GLU A 7 -3.45 -2.35 1.16
N SER A 8 -3.43 -2.93 2.37
CA SER A 8 -3.85 -2.24 3.59
C SER A 8 -2.92 -1.07 3.91
N LEU A 9 -1.60 -1.24 3.77
CA LEU A 9 -0.61 -0.19 4.04
C LEU A 9 -0.88 1.05 3.19
N VAL A 10 -1.03 0.89 1.87
CA VAL A 10 -1.33 2.02 0.98
C VAL A 10 -2.64 2.69 1.37
N ARG A 11 -3.69 1.91 1.61
CA ARG A 11 -4.99 2.46 2.04
C ARG A 11 -4.87 3.26 3.33
N THR A 12 -4.25 2.69 4.36
CA THR A 12 -4.07 3.35 5.65
C THR A 12 -3.25 4.63 5.53
N THR A 13 -2.16 4.63 4.75
CA THR A 13 -1.37 5.87 4.57
C THR A 13 -2.15 6.98 3.87
N LEU A 14 -3.03 6.63 2.93
CA LEU A 14 -3.93 7.60 2.29
C LEU A 14 -5.00 8.12 3.26
N ASP A 15 -5.57 7.24 4.10
CA ASP A 15 -6.51 7.64 5.15
C ASP A 15 -5.84 8.61 6.14
N VAL A 16 -4.56 8.40 6.48
CA VAL A 16 -3.78 9.31 7.34
C VAL A 16 -3.61 10.69 6.69
N VAL A 17 -3.31 10.77 5.38
CA VAL A 17 -3.27 12.07 4.67
C VAL A 17 -4.59 12.81 4.84
N GLN A 18 -5.71 12.11 4.66
CA GLN A 18 -7.04 12.70 4.80
C GLN A 18 -7.31 13.22 6.23
N VAL A 19 -6.87 12.49 7.26
CA VAL A 19 -6.99 12.91 8.67
C VAL A 19 -6.18 14.17 8.96
N PHE A 20 -4.98 14.29 8.40
CA PHE A 20 -4.11 15.46 8.57
C PHE A 20 -4.51 16.65 7.68
N GLY A 21 -5.41 16.45 6.71
CA GLY A 21 -5.86 17.47 5.77
C GLY A 21 -4.69 18.07 4.97
N GLY A 22 -4.65 19.40 4.83
CA GLY A 22 -3.58 20.08 4.10
C GLY A 22 -2.17 19.79 4.65
N TYR A 23 -2.04 19.59 5.96
CA TYR A 23 -0.77 19.22 6.59
C TYR A 23 -0.28 17.83 6.17
N GLY A 24 -1.19 16.93 5.79
CA GLY A 24 -0.84 15.59 5.30
C GLY A 24 -0.10 15.59 3.96
N PHE A 25 -0.16 16.70 3.22
CA PHE A 25 0.57 16.91 1.97
C PHE A 25 1.88 17.68 2.13
N LEU A 26 2.12 18.28 3.31
CA LEU A 26 3.35 19.00 3.58
C LEU A 26 4.46 18.03 4.01
N SER A 27 5.69 18.33 3.61
CA SER A 27 6.86 17.51 3.94
C SER A 27 7.27 17.59 5.41
N GLU A 28 6.80 18.59 6.16
CA GLU A 28 7.20 18.86 7.55
C GLU A 28 6.96 17.66 8.49
N PHE A 29 5.82 16.98 8.34
CA PHE A 29 5.45 15.82 9.17
C PHE A 29 5.65 14.48 8.46
N GLU A 30 6.20 14.49 7.24
CA GLU A 30 6.56 13.32 6.45
C GLU A 30 5.42 12.32 6.17
N VAL A 31 4.16 12.75 6.33
CA VAL A 31 2.97 11.94 6.05
C VAL A 31 2.91 11.55 4.57
N GLU A 32 3.21 12.49 3.67
CA GLU A 32 3.28 12.23 2.23
C GLU A 32 4.37 11.20 1.87
N ARG A 33 5.50 11.22 2.59
CA ARG A 33 6.59 10.26 2.39
C ARG A 33 6.14 8.85 2.71
N ALA A 34 5.39 8.65 3.79
CA ALA A 34 4.84 7.35 4.14
C ALA A 34 3.95 6.78 3.03
N VAL A 35 3.16 7.61 2.35
CA VAL A 35 2.36 7.18 1.18
C VAL A 35 3.26 6.74 0.03
N ARG A 36 4.31 7.53 -0.29
CA ARG A 36 5.26 7.18 -1.35
C ARG A 36 5.95 5.84 -1.08
N ASP A 37 6.40 5.63 0.15
CA ASP A 37 7.08 4.40 0.55
C ASP A 37 6.11 3.20 0.52
N ALA A 38 4.86 3.40 0.93
CA ALA A 38 3.83 2.37 0.92
C ALA A 38 3.54 1.83 -0.49
N ILE A 39 3.57 2.68 -1.53
CA ILE A 39 3.31 2.26 -2.93
C ILE A 39 4.31 1.19 -3.39
N GLY A 40 5.58 1.31 -3.01
CA GLY A 40 6.61 0.33 -3.34
C GLY A 40 6.27 -1.08 -2.85
N SER A 41 5.57 -1.20 -1.72
CA SER A 41 5.15 -2.49 -1.16
C SER A 41 4.26 -3.30 -2.09
N LYS A 42 3.51 -2.65 -3.00
CA LYS A 42 2.69 -3.33 -4.02
C LYS A 42 3.49 -3.85 -5.21
N LEU A 43 4.72 -3.40 -5.40
CA LEU A 43 5.56 -3.75 -6.56
C LEU A 43 6.61 -4.79 -6.18
N TYR A 44 7.35 -4.55 -5.10
CA TYR A 44 8.42 -5.44 -4.67
C TYR A 44 7.86 -6.76 -4.11
N SER A 45 8.67 -7.82 -4.14
CA SER A 45 8.30 -9.18 -3.70
C SER A 45 7.08 -9.76 -4.44
N GLY A 46 6.95 -9.42 -5.72
CA GLY A 46 5.83 -9.80 -6.59
C GLY A 46 4.68 -8.81 -6.50
N THR A 47 4.17 -8.39 -7.65
CA THR A 47 3.10 -7.38 -7.71
C THR A 47 1.80 -7.90 -7.11
N SER A 48 0.87 -7.01 -6.78
CA SER A 48 -0.45 -7.40 -6.26
C SER A 48 -1.18 -8.37 -7.20
N GLU A 49 -1.07 -8.18 -8.52
CA GLU A 49 -1.64 -9.06 -9.54
C GLU A 49 -0.98 -10.43 -9.53
N ILE A 50 0.35 -10.48 -9.44
CA ILE A 50 1.10 -11.75 -9.35
C ILE A 50 0.69 -12.51 -8.09
N GLN A 51 0.55 -11.83 -6.96
CA GLN A 51 0.09 -12.46 -5.72
C GLN A 51 -1.34 -13.01 -5.86
N ARG A 52 -2.25 -12.29 -6.54
CA ARG A 52 -3.59 -12.79 -6.85
C ARG A 52 -3.55 -14.05 -7.72
N ASN A 53 -2.72 -14.08 -8.75
CA ASN A 53 -2.55 -15.26 -9.61
C ASN A 53 -1.99 -16.47 -8.85
N ILE A 54 -1.01 -16.25 -7.96
CA ILE A 54 -0.47 -17.32 -7.10
C ILE A 54 -1.57 -17.90 -6.20
N ILE A 55 -2.37 -17.02 -5.58
CA ILE A 55 -3.50 -17.44 -4.73
C ILE A 55 -4.55 -18.21 -5.56
N ALA A 56 -4.88 -17.74 -6.76
CA ALA A 56 -5.80 -18.44 -7.66
C ALA A 56 -5.28 -19.84 -8.02
N GLY A 57 -3.98 -19.96 -8.33
CA GLY A 57 -3.33 -21.24 -8.58
C GLY A 57 -3.38 -22.20 -7.38
N TRP A 58 -3.26 -21.69 -6.15
CA TRP A 58 -3.45 -22.51 -4.93
C TRP A 58 -4.90 -22.95 -4.71
N LEU A 59 -5.87 -22.18 -5.21
CA LEU A 59 -7.30 -22.50 -5.15
C LEU A 59 -7.76 -23.41 -6.30
N GLY A 60 -6.89 -23.69 -7.28
CA GLY A 60 -7.23 -24.47 -8.47
C GLY A 60 -8.15 -23.76 -9.46
N LEU A 61 -8.15 -22.42 -9.43
CA LEU A 61 -8.90 -21.55 -10.35
C LEU A 61 -8.07 -21.16 -11.58
#